data_AF-A0A1C5T2Z7-F1
#
_entry.id   AF-A0A1C5T2Z7-F1
#
_cell.length_a   1.000
_cell.length_b   1.000
_cell.length_c   1.000
_cell.angle_alpha   90.00
_cell.angle_beta   90.00
_cell.angle_gamma   90.00
#
_symmetry.space_group_name_H-M   'P 1'
#
loop_
_entity.id
_entity.type
_entity.pdbx_description
1 polymer ?
#
loop_
_entity_poly.entity_id
_entity_poly.type
_entity_poly.pdbx_seq_one_letter_code
_entity_poly.pdbx_strand_id
1 'polypeptide(L)'
;MLDTEDIFIQTFNGFDVWINGRAIYFSSSRAKELLAILVHKRGGSASLAQLAYLLYEETPEDTAKQNIRVVAHRLRRILKEHGCEELVIHRRGVYLIDPGLFTCDVYEFMKGDRKYLSAYTGSYMPEYPWASDTVPYLDVIYGKYREG
;
A
#
# COMPACT_ATOMS: atom_id res chain seq x y z
N MET A 1 -3.51 19.42 -22.40
CA MET A 1 -3.38 18.09 -21.79
C MET A 1 -3.42 18.33 -20.30
N LEU A 2 -4.31 17.69 -19.56
CA LEU A 2 -4.18 17.69 -18.10
C LEU A 2 -2.92 16.84 -17.83
N ASP A 3 -1.88 17.45 -17.29
CA ASP A 3 -0.73 16.71 -16.78
C ASP A 3 -1.25 15.85 -15.62
N THR A 4 -1.60 14.60 -15.90
CA THR A 4 -1.95 13.63 -14.87
C THR A 4 -0.68 13.30 -14.11
N GLU A 5 -0.66 13.53 -12.80
CA GLU A 5 0.48 13.20 -11.96
C GLU A 5 0.81 11.71 -12.08
N ASP A 6 2.07 11.39 -12.36
CA ASP A 6 2.53 10.00 -12.40
C ASP A 6 2.81 9.56 -10.96
N ILE A 7 1.84 8.83 -10.39
CA ILE A 7 1.94 8.25 -9.05
C ILE A 7 2.40 6.81 -9.19
N PHE A 8 3.56 6.51 -8.59
CA PHE A 8 4.09 5.16 -8.52
C PHE A 8 4.24 4.72 -7.07
N ILE A 9 3.72 3.54 -6.75
CA ILE A 9 3.89 2.89 -5.46
C ILE A 9 4.83 1.71 -5.62
N GLN A 10 5.94 1.76 -4.90
CA GLN A 10 6.87 0.65 -4.76
C GLN A 10 6.44 -0.23 -3.60
N THR A 11 6.49 -1.55 -3.79
CA THR A 11 6.27 -2.54 -2.73
C THR A 11 7.37 -3.61 -2.70
N PHE A 12 8.13 -3.76 -3.78
CA PHE A 12 9.30 -4.64 -3.80
C PHE A 12 10.50 -3.97 -3.14
N ASN A 13 11.24 -4.72 -2.33
CA ASN A 13 12.42 -4.26 -1.58
C ASN A 13 12.17 -3.11 -0.56
N GLY A 14 10.94 -2.64 -0.44
CA GLY A 14 10.55 -1.53 0.43
C GLY A 14 9.25 -0.90 -0.05
N PHE A 15 8.48 -0.32 0.85
CA PHE A 15 7.28 0.44 0.53
C PHE A 15 7.61 1.92 0.39
N ASP A 16 7.36 2.53 -0.76
CA ASP A 16 7.52 3.98 -0.97
C ASP A 16 6.55 4.50 -2.04
N VAL A 17 6.27 5.81 -1.99
CA VAL A 17 5.38 6.48 -2.95
C VAL A 17 6.15 7.58 -3.65
N TRP A 18 6.06 7.59 -4.98
CA TRP A 18 6.69 8.55 -5.87
C TRP A 18 5.63 9.32 -6.63
N ILE A 19 5.80 10.64 -6.72
CA ILE A 19 4.95 11.52 -7.55
C ILE A 19 5.86 12.26 -8.51
N ASN A 20 5.60 12.10 -9.81
CA ASN A 20 6.41 12.70 -10.87
C ASN A 20 7.92 12.44 -10.69
N GLY A 21 8.26 11.20 -10.31
CA GLY A 21 9.64 10.75 -10.09
C GLY A 21 10.29 11.23 -8.79
N ARG A 22 9.56 11.84 -7.85
CA ARG A 22 10.08 12.25 -6.53
C ARG A 22 9.40 11.48 -5.40
N ALA A 23 10.19 10.89 -4.51
CA ALA A 23 9.66 10.23 -3.32
C ALA A 23 9.00 11.26 -2.39
N ILE A 24 7.80 10.94 -1.91
CA ILE A 24 7.11 11.78 -0.93
C ILE A 24 7.57 11.44 0.49
N TYR A 25 7.58 12.44 1.36
CA TYR A 25 7.97 12.26 2.75
C TYR A 25 6.76 11.92 3.63
N PHE A 26 6.85 10.82 4.38
CA PHE A 26 5.88 10.47 5.41
C PHE A 26 6.39 10.89 6.79
N SER A 27 5.76 11.92 7.37
CA SER A 27 6.06 12.37 8.75
C SER A 27 5.60 11.39 9.84
N SER A 28 4.93 10.30 9.48
CA SER A 28 4.38 9.30 10.40
C SER A 28 4.55 7.89 9.82
N SER A 29 5.42 7.08 10.41
CA SER A 29 5.65 5.68 10.01
C SER A 29 4.35 4.86 10.00
N ARG A 30 3.48 5.05 11.00
CA ARG A 30 2.16 4.40 11.05
C ARG A 30 1.21 4.82 9.94
N ALA A 31 1.34 6.06 9.45
CA ALA A 31 0.51 6.52 8.33
C ALA A 31 0.98 5.86 7.03
N LYS A 32 2.30 5.75 6.85
CA LYS A 32 2.93 5.03 5.74
C LYS A 32 2.52 3.54 5.75
N GLU A 33 2.58 2.90 6.91
CA GLU A 33 2.15 1.50 7.07
C GLU A 33 0.65 1.30 6.83
N LEU A 34 -0.21 2.22 7.28
CA LEU A 34 -1.63 2.17 6.96
C LEU A 34 -1.86 2.20 5.43
N LEU A 35 -1.13 3.06 4.70
CA LEU A 35 -1.22 3.09 3.24
C LEU A 35 -0.75 1.76 2.64
N ALA A 36 0.35 1.20 3.13
CA ALA A 36 0.87 -0.10 2.69
C ALA A 36 -0.15 -1.22 2.84
N ILE A 37 -0.89 -1.26 3.95
CA ILE A 37 -1.98 -2.23 4.15
C ILE A 37 -3.09 -2.02 3.11
N LEU A 38 -3.50 -0.78 2.84
CA LEU A 38 -4.53 -0.51 1.84
C LEU A 38 -4.07 -0.93 0.44
N VAL A 39 -2.80 -0.70 0.09
CA VAL A 39 -2.19 -1.16 -1.16
C VAL A 39 -2.14 -2.69 -1.21
N HIS A 40 -1.77 -3.36 -0.12
CA HIS A 40 -1.79 -4.82 -0.06
C HIS A 40 -3.19 -5.41 -0.31
N LYS A 41 -4.25 -4.71 0.10
CA LYS A 41 -5.64 -5.11 -0.16
C LYS A 41 -6.11 -4.90 -1.61
N ARG A 42 -5.33 -4.23 -2.47
CA ARG A 42 -5.57 -4.12 -3.93
C ARG A 42 -6.99 -3.63 -4.29
N GLY A 43 -7.41 -2.53 -3.66
CA GLY A 43 -8.76 -1.96 -3.82
C GLY A 43 -9.85 -2.62 -2.96
N GLY A 44 -9.53 -3.69 -2.25
CA GLY A 44 -10.42 -4.29 -1.26
C GLY A 44 -10.63 -3.38 -0.04
N SER A 45 -11.87 -3.35 0.46
CA SER A 45 -12.22 -2.58 1.65
C SER A 45 -11.54 -3.11 2.91
N ALA A 46 -11.03 -2.20 3.75
CA ALA A 46 -10.52 -2.46 5.08
C ALA A 46 -11.43 -1.80 6.13
N SER A 47 -12.02 -2.60 7.02
CA SER A 47 -12.74 -2.08 8.18
C SER A 47 -11.76 -1.64 9.26
N LEU A 48 -12.21 -0.76 10.17
CA LEU A 48 -11.45 -0.41 11.37
C LEU A 48 -10.99 -1.62 12.19
N ALA A 49 -11.78 -2.68 12.27
CA ALA A 49 -11.42 -3.90 13.00
C ALA A 49 -10.27 -4.66 12.32
N GLN A 50 -10.32 -4.79 10.98
CA GLN A 50 -9.23 -5.42 10.21
C GLN A 50 -7.93 -4.61 10.32
N LEU A 51 -8.02 -3.28 10.25
CA LEU A 51 -6.87 -2.40 10.43
C LEU A 51 -6.32 -2.47 11.87
N ALA A 52 -7.19 -2.64 12.88
CA ALA A 52 -6.77 -2.77 14.28
C ALA A 52 -5.96 -4.04 14.50
N TYR A 53 -6.44 -5.14 13.94
CA TYR A 53 -5.73 -6.42 13.98
C TYR A 53 -4.33 -6.33 13.34
N LEU A 54 -4.21 -5.68 12.16
CA LEU A 54 -2.94 -5.61 11.44
C LEU A 54 -1.93 -4.60 12.03
N LEU A 55 -2.39 -3.44 12.51
CA LEU A 55 -1.50 -2.37 12.99
C LEU A 55 -1.20 -2.42 14.49
N TYR A 56 -2.11 -3.00 15.27
CA TYR A 56 -2.18 -2.83 16.72
C TYR A 56 -2.61 -4.13 17.44
N GLU A 57 -2.00 -5.26 17.08
CA GLU A 57 -2.37 -6.59 17.61
C GLU A 57 -2.40 -6.65 19.15
N GLU A 58 -1.45 -6.00 19.82
CA GLU A 58 -1.34 -6.00 21.29
C GLU A 58 -2.15 -4.88 21.98
N THR A 59 -2.90 -4.07 21.22
CA THR A 59 -3.67 -2.95 21.78
C THR A 59 -5.15 -3.33 21.93
N PRO A 60 -5.81 -2.93 23.04
CA PRO A 60 -7.25 -3.11 23.18
C PRO A 60 -8.02 -2.55 21.98
N GLU A 61 -8.99 -3.30 21.46
CA GLU A 61 -9.62 -3.03 20.18
C GLU A 61 -10.17 -1.60 20.06
N ASP A 62 -10.86 -1.10 21.09
CA ASP A 62 -11.42 0.26 21.07
C ASP A 62 -10.33 1.33 20.96
N THR A 63 -9.22 1.17 21.71
CA THR A 63 -8.06 2.05 21.64
C THR A 63 -7.39 1.96 20.27
N ALA A 64 -7.22 0.76 19.72
CA ALA A 64 -6.67 0.54 18.39
C ALA A 64 -7.52 1.25 17.30
N LYS A 65 -8.85 1.11 17.37
CA LYS A 65 -9.78 1.79 16.45
C LYS A 65 -9.67 3.30 16.53
N GLN A 66 -9.50 3.88 17.73
CA GLN A 66 -9.27 5.32 17.87
C GLN A 66 -7.92 5.75 17.28
N ASN A 67 -6.86 5.00 17.55
CA ASN A 67 -5.54 5.25 16.99
C ASN A 67 -5.57 5.21 15.45
N ILE A 68 -6.31 4.28 14.85
CA ILE A 68 -6.45 4.21 13.38
C ILE A 68 -7.13 5.46 12.82
N ARG A 69 -8.16 6.00 13.48
CA ARG A 69 -8.80 7.24 13.01
C ARG A 69 -7.80 8.40 13.01
N VAL A 70 -6.94 8.49 14.03
CA VAL A 70 -5.88 9.50 14.10
C VAL A 70 -4.84 9.28 13.00
N VAL A 71 -4.39 8.05 12.80
CA VAL A 71 -3.41 7.69 11.77
C VAL A 71 -3.96 7.92 10.37
N ALA A 72 -5.23 7.56 10.11
CA ALA A 72 -5.89 7.79 8.84
C ALA A 72 -6.06 9.29 8.53
N HIS A 73 -6.38 10.09 9.54
CA HIS A 73 -6.40 11.55 9.38
C HIS A 73 -5.00 12.09 9.01
N ARG A 74 -3.93 11.62 9.68
CA ARG A 74 -2.55 11.99 9.34
C ARG A 74 -2.17 11.56 7.93
N LEU A 75 -2.51 10.34 7.53
CA LEU A 75 -2.28 9.83 6.17
C LEU A 75 -2.93 10.74 5.13
N ARG A 76 -4.23 11.03 5.28
CA ARG A 76 -4.95 11.92 4.36
C ARG A 76 -4.32 13.31 4.28
N ARG A 77 -3.86 13.86 5.40
CA ARG A 77 -3.12 15.13 5.41
C ARG A 77 -1.82 15.08 4.63
N ILE A 78 -1.00 14.05 4.83
CA ILE A 78 0.26 13.85 4.10
C ILE A 78 -0.02 13.75 2.60
N LEU A 79 -1.00 12.94 2.19
CA LEU A 79 -1.37 12.78 0.78
C LEU A 79 -1.89 14.09 0.19
N LYS A 80 -2.72 14.84 0.93
CA LYS A 80 -3.23 16.15 0.51
C LYS A 80 -2.11 17.17 0.31
N GLU A 81 -1.11 17.19 1.19
CA GLU A 81 0.07 18.06 1.06
C GLU A 81 0.88 17.78 -0.22
N HIS A 82 0.73 16.58 -0.78
CA HIS A 82 1.37 16.14 -2.02
C HIS A 82 0.39 16.02 -3.21
N GLY A 83 -0.85 16.49 -3.09
CA GLY A 83 -1.81 16.52 -4.20
C GLY A 83 -2.57 15.22 -4.50
N CYS A 84 -2.42 14.17 -3.69
CA CYS A 84 -2.93 12.82 -3.99
C CYS A 84 -3.85 12.24 -2.89
N GLU A 85 -4.65 13.09 -2.23
CA GLU A 85 -5.57 12.67 -1.15
C GLU A 85 -6.60 11.63 -1.61
N GLU A 86 -7.02 11.73 -2.86
CA GLU A 86 -8.02 10.88 -3.52
C GLU A 86 -7.60 9.41 -3.64
N LEU A 87 -6.30 9.10 -3.52
CA LEU A 87 -5.81 7.73 -3.46
C LEU A 87 -6.55 6.93 -2.38
N VAL A 88 -6.87 7.56 -1.25
CA VAL A 88 -7.53 6.91 -0.10
C VAL A 88 -8.98 7.35 0.02
N ILE A 89 -9.87 6.40 -0.26
CA ILE A 89 -11.30 6.55 -0.09
C ILE A 89 -11.69 6.11 1.32
N HIS A 90 -12.45 6.96 2.02
CA HIS A 90 -12.99 6.67 3.35
C HIS A 90 -14.50 6.88 3.38
N ARG A 91 -15.24 5.86 3.84
CA ARG A 91 -16.69 5.88 4.02
C ARG A 91 -17.07 5.07 5.26
N ARG A 92 -17.75 5.69 6.24
CA ARG A 92 -18.34 5.01 7.42
C ARG A 92 -17.37 4.06 8.17
N GLY A 93 -16.11 4.45 8.37
CA GLY A 93 -15.11 3.62 9.06
C GLY A 93 -14.54 2.47 8.21
N VAL A 94 -14.75 2.54 6.90
CA VAL A 94 -14.16 1.65 5.90
C VAL A 94 -13.22 2.46 5.03
N TYR A 95 -12.02 1.93 4.82
CA TYR A 95 -10.95 2.53 4.03
C TYR A 95 -10.62 1.64 2.84
N LEU A 96 -10.31 2.25 1.71
CA LEU A 96 -9.83 1.54 0.52
C LEU A 96 -8.91 2.46 -0.28
N ILE A 97 -8.04 1.84 -1.06
CA ILE A 97 -7.21 2.54 -2.05
C ILE A 97 -7.90 2.50 -3.41
N ASP A 98 -7.79 3.54 -4.23
CA ASP A 98 -8.22 3.51 -5.63
C ASP A 98 -7.05 3.09 -6.55
N PRO A 99 -6.99 1.82 -7.00
CA PRO A 99 -5.90 1.35 -7.86
C PRO A 99 -5.89 1.98 -9.26
N GLY A 100 -6.94 2.73 -9.65
CA GLY A 100 -6.98 3.43 -10.93
C GLY A 100 -6.17 4.72 -10.97
N LEU A 101 -5.64 5.17 -9.83
CA LEU A 101 -4.97 6.46 -9.68
C LEU A 101 -3.45 6.36 -9.57
N PHE A 102 -2.87 5.15 -9.62
CA PHE A 102 -1.43 4.94 -9.50
C PHE A 102 -0.97 3.64 -10.18
N THR A 103 0.32 3.57 -10.50
CA THR A 103 0.99 2.32 -10.88
C THR A 103 1.64 1.69 -9.65
N CYS A 104 1.61 0.37 -9.54
CA CYS A 104 2.25 -0.35 -8.43
C CYS A 104 2.99 -1.58 -8.91
N ASP A 105 4.23 -1.77 -8.45
CA ASP A 105 5.09 -2.84 -8.93
C ASP A 105 4.50 -4.24 -8.73
N VAL A 106 3.91 -4.55 -7.57
CA VAL A 106 3.26 -5.84 -7.35
C VAL A 106 1.99 -5.99 -8.20
N TYR A 107 1.29 -4.89 -8.50
CA TYR A 107 0.07 -4.96 -9.32
C TYR A 107 0.41 -5.30 -10.77
N GLU A 108 1.42 -4.64 -11.33
CA GLU A 108 1.89 -4.91 -12.69
C GLU A 108 2.59 -6.27 -12.79
N PHE A 109 3.35 -6.66 -11.77
CA PHE A 109 3.91 -8.01 -11.63
C PHE A 109 2.81 -9.09 -11.72
N MET A 110 1.70 -8.91 -11.01
CA MET A 110 0.59 -9.86 -11.04
C MET A 110 -0.11 -9.96 -12.40
N LYS A 111 -0.09 -8.87 -13.18
CA LYS A 111 -0.58 -8.85 -14.56
C LYS A 111 0.39 -9.49 -15.55
N GLY A 112 1.59 -9.88 -15.11
CA GLY A 112 2.61 -10.51 -15.96
C GLY A 112 3.46 -9.52 -16.75
N ASP A 113 3.52 -8.25 -16.33
CA ASP A 113 4.40 -7.28 -16.99
C ASP A 113 5.87 -7.66 -16.79
N ARG A 114 6.58 -7.89 -17.89
CA ARG A 114 7.97 -8.36 -17.94
C ARG A 114 8.94 -7.44 -17.20
N LYS A 115 8.71 -6.12 -17.22
CA LYS A 115 9.55 -5.15 -16.50
C LYS A 115 9.49 -5.43 -15.00
N TYR A 116 8.29 -5.61 -14.46
CA TYR A 116 8.06 -5.81 -13.03
C TYR A 116 8.37 -7.23 -12.57
N LEU A 117 8.22 -8.23 -13.45
CA LEU A 117 8.75 -9.58 -13.20
C LEU A 117 10.26 -9.54 -12.96
N SER A 118 11.02 -8.83 -13.80
CA SER A 118 12.48 -8.72 -13.63
C SER A 118 12.91 -7.91 -12.39
N ALA A 119 12.03 -7.04 -11.88
CA ALA A 119 12.28 -6.25 -10.69
C ALA A 119 12.00 -7.02 -9.37
N TYR A 120 11.25 -8.12 -9.44
CA TYR A 120 10.95 -8.93 -8.26
C TYR A 120 12.16 -9.79 -7.85
N THR A 121 12.61 -9.59 -6.61
CA THR A 121 13.82 -10.21 -6.04
C THR A 121 13.51 -11.19 -4.90
N GLY A 122 12.25 -11.55 -4.69
CA GLY A 122 11.83 -12.31 -3.50
C GLY A 122 11.56 -11.45 -2.26
N SER A 123 11.44 -10.13 -2.43
CA SER A 123 11.19 -9.19 -1.34
C SER A 123 9.92 -8.38 -1.57
N TYR A 124 9.06 -8.33 -0.56
CA TYR A 124 7.81 -7.59 -0.57
C TYR A 124 7.60 -6.92 0.79
N MET A 125 7.66 -5.58 0.80
CA MET A 125 7.55 -4.70 1.97
C MET A 125 8.20 -5.26 3.24
N PRO A 126 9.52 -5.52 3.22
CA PRO A 126 10.23 -6.22 4.29
C PRO A 126 10.19 -5.49 5.65
N GLU A 127 9.88 -4.18 5.67
CA GLU A 127 9.69 -3.41 6.90
C GLU A 127 8.42 -3.77 7.68
N TYR A 128 7.47 -4.50 7.08
CA TYR A 128 6.19 -4.84 7.68
C TYR A 128 6.08 -6.36 7.91
N PRO A 129 6.06 -6.84 9.16
CA PRO A 129 6.01 -8.28 9.45
C PRO A 129 4.86 -9.03 8.77
N TRP A 130 3.68 -8.42 8.70
CA TRP A 130 2.49 -8.99 8.05
C TRP A 130 2.66 -9.19 6.53
N ALA A 131 3.61 -8.51 5.88
CA ALA A 131 3.81 -8.64 4.44
C ALA A 131 4.52 -9.94 4.06
N SER A 132 5.31 -10.53 4.99
CA SER A 132 6.09 -11.75 4.74
C SER A 132 5.23 -12.94 4.33
N ASP A 133 4.00 -13.03 4.84
CA ASP A 133 3.03 -14.08 4.48
C ASP A 133 2.63 -14.06 3.00
N THR A 134 2.87 -12.95 2.29
CA THR A 134 2.54 -12.79 0.88
C THR A 134 3.64 -13.30 -0.05
N VAL A 135 4.90 -13.33 0.40
CA VAL A 135 6.07 -13.69 -0.43
C VAL A 135 5.92 -15.08 -1.07
N PRO A 136 5.52 -16.16 -0.36
CA PRO A 136 5.36 -17.47 -0.99
C PRO A 136 4.37 -17.48 -2.15
N TYR A 137 3.31 -16.69 -2.07
CA TYR A 137 2.34 -16.55 -3.15
C TYR A 137 2.92 -15.81 -4.37
N LEU A 138 3.72 -14.76 -4.14
CA LEU A 138 4.42 -14.05 -5.22
C LEU A 138 5.46 -14.94 -5.90
N ASP A 139 6.18 -15.77 -5.14
CA ASP A 139 7.14 -16.73 -5.70
C ASP A 139 6.48 -17.75 -6.63
N VAL A 140 5.29 -18.24 -6.26
CA VAL A 140 4.49 -19.13 -7.12
C VAL A 140 4.07 -18.43 -8.42
N ILE A 141 3.67 -17.15 -8.35
CA ILE A 141 3.36 -16.36 -9.55
C ILE A 141 4.60 -16.18 -10.42
N TYR A 142 5.73 -15.82 -9.81
CA TYR A 142 6.98 -15.60 -10.52
C TYR A 142 7.45 -16.85 -11.27
N GLY A 143 7.34 -18.03 -10.63
CA GLY A 143 7.67 -19.31 -11.26
C GLY A 143 6.87 -19.59 -12.53
N LYS A 144 5.56 -19.32 -12.51
CA LYS A 144 4.68 -19.52 -13.69
C LYS A 144 5.12 -18.71 -14.91
N TYR A 145 5.61 -17.50 -14.71
CA TYR A 145 6.07 -16.63 -15.80
C TYR A 145 7.50 -16.94 -16.27
N ARG A 146 8.27 -17.74 -15.54
CA ARG A 146 9.60 -18.22 -15.98
C ARG A 146 9.52 -19.52 -16.78
N GLU A 147 8.47 -20.30 -16.58
CA GLU A 147 8.25 -21.60 -17.24
C GLU A 147 7.44 -21.51 -18.54
N GLY A 148 6.75 -20.38 -18.77
CA GLY A 148 6.03 -20.08 -20.02
C GLY A 148 6.80 -19.17 -20.96
#